data_AF-A0A5R9BCU2-F1
#
_entry.id   AF-A0A5R9BCU2-F1
#
_cell.length_a   1.000
_cell.length_b   1.000
_cell.length_c   1.000
_cell.angle_alpha   90.00
_cell.angle_beta   90.00
_cell.angle_gamma   90.00
#
_symmetry.space_group_name_H-M   'P 1'
#
loop_
_entity.id
_entity.type
_entity.pdbx_description
1 polymer ?
#
loop_
_entity_poly.entity_id
_entity_poly.type
_entity_poly.pdbx_seq_one_letter_code
_entity_poly.pdbx_strand_id
1 'polypeptide(L)'
;MPQFHYETYLPFSREDVFTWYTRAGALTRLHPPFAGSVRQEPPNGPVNGSGSVITLNLPGLLGTSATAAAKTLSSMLPFPIPSSMKWTSRHEDFEQGRSFSDVMVSGPMRSWRHSREFSDEGSGTMLRETVTYEFPVLSHLPQAVTKQLHRVFENELLRVFDFRTRQTTEDLAFHQAHGTLKSQQDDAAAQESPKPEVPQIVAVSGASGMIGTQVCALLGGAGIEVRHLVRRDLTDPASTTPKNGEIAWDPDNEQIDDAALAEVDAVIHLAGHPLASRFTAEHKRKVRDSRIKGTTLIADSLASAERANPRGRTLISGSAIGWYGATAADRPHQDQVLNEDVEVGTDFLAGVCDAWEDAALRAEAAGVRVAMLRTGIVQSPSGGALQQLLPIFAAGAGGPLGQEQVQSWISLDDLASLTVHLLLNPEARGPVNGVAPHPVTAHDYAKTLGNVLRRPSAIPVPSFGPKLLLGSEGAQEIVLADQHVSAEKALHLGFGFRHPELDTALRHILGRH
;
A
#
# COMPACT_ATOMS: atom_id res chain seq x y z
N MET A 1 -5.49 5.24 35.99
CA MET A 1 -4.99 5.58 34.64
C MET A 1 -6.18 5.73 33.73
N PRO A 2 -6.22 6.72 32.82
CA PRO A 2 -7.29 6.83 31.84
C PRO A 2 -7.32 5.59 30.94
N GLN A 3 -8.53 5.18 30.59
CA GLN A 3 -8.81 4.03 29.74
C GLN A 3 -9.71 4.45 28.60
N PHE A 4 -9.38 3.99 27.39
CA PHE A 4 -10.19 4.10 26.21
C PHE A 4 -10.64 2.70 25.81
N HIS A 5 -11.94 2.52 25.54
CA HIS A 5 -12.54 1.25 25.16
C HIS A 5 -13.15 1.36 23.77
N TYR A 6 -13.01 0.30 22.99
CA TYR A 6 -13.56 0.21 21.66
C TYR A 6 -13.97 -1.24 21.37
N GLU A 7 -15.14 -1.42 20.75
CA GLU A 7 -15.68 -2.73 20.43
C GLU A 7 -15.97 -2.80 18.92
N THR A 8 -15.62 -3.92 18.30
CA THR A 8 -15.89 -4.19 16.89
C THR A 8 -16.51 -5.56 16.74
N TYR A 9 -17.66 -5.62 16.06
CA TYR A 9 -18.21 -6.87 15.55
C TYR A 9 -17.64 -7.16 14.16
N LEU A 10 -17.06 -8.35 13.99
CA LEU A 10 -16.55 -8.85 12.71
C LEU A 10 -17.39 -10.07 12.30
N PRO A 11 -18.00 -10.08 11.09
CA PRO A 11 -18.87 -11.18 10.63
C PRO A 11 -18.08 -12.41 10.15
N PHE A 12 -17.00 -12.76 10.84
CA PHE A 12 -16.09 -13.87 10.55
C PHE A 12 -15.84 -14.69 11.80
N SER A 13 -15.49 -15.97 11.63
CA SER A 13 -15.19 -16.86 12.75
C SER A 13 -14.04 -16.31 13.60
N ARG A 14 -14.07 -16.57 14.92
CA ARG A 14 -12.98 -16.13 15.81
C ARG A 14 -11.64 -16.72 15.44
N GLU A 15 -11.64 -17.94 14.90
CA GLU A 15 -10.43 -18.57 14.38
C GLU A 15 -9.84 -17.75 13.23
N ASP A 16 -10.64 -17.43 12.21
CA ASP A 16 -10.16 -16.66 11.06
C ASP A 16 -9.69 -15.26 11.45
N VAL A 17 -10.46 -14.58 12.31
CA VAL A 17 -10.08 -13.25 12.83
C VAL A 17 -8.76 -13.35 13.59
N PHE A 18 -8.65 -14.25 14.58
CA PHE A 18 -7.45 -14.36 15.39
C PHE A 18 -6.23 -14.79 14.58
N THR A 19 -6.40 -15.74 13.65
CA THR A 19 -5.32 -16.15 12.74
C THR A 19 -4.86 -14.99 11.86
N TRP A 20 -5.78 -14.18 11.32
CA TRP A 20 -5.39 -13.00 10.55
C TRP A 20 -4.59 -12.00 11.40
N TYR A 21 -5.01 -11.71 12.63
CA TYR A 21 -4.29 -10.81 13.54
C TYR A 21 -2.90 -11.31 13.96
N THR A 22 -2.65 -12.62 13.84
CA THR A 22 -1.37 -13.24 14.21
C THR A 22 -0.47 -13.57 13.02
N ARG A 23 -0.95 -13.36 11.79
CA ARG A 23 -0.16 -13.51 10.56
C ARG A 23 0.75 -12.29 10.32
N ALA A 24 1.86 -12.52 9.62
CA ALA A 24 2.78 -11.46 9.23
C ALA A 24 2.06 -10.45 8.32
N GLY A 25 2.30 -9.16 8.54
CA GLY A 25 1.68 -8.08 7.78
C GLY A 25 0.43 -7.50 8.44
N ALA A 26 -0.17 -8.18 9.42
CA ALA A 26 -1.37 -7.70 10.10
C ALA A 26 -1.17 -6.30 10.70
N LEU A 27 -0.04 -6.06 11.39
CA LEU A 27 0.26 -4.72 11.93
C LEU A 27 0.41 -3.69 10.80
N THR A 28 1.02 -4.09 9.68
CA THR A 28 1.23 -3.22 8.51
C THR A 28 -0.09 -2.82 7.86
N ARG A 29 -1.08 -3.72 7.79
CA ARG A 29 -2.44 -3.41 7.33
C ARG A 29 -3.17 -2.54 8.34
N LEU A 30 -3.12 -2.89 9.62
CA LEU A 30 -3.81 -2.19 10.73
C LEU A 30 -3.26 -0.80 11.07
N HIS A 31 -2.07 -0.44 10.57
CA HIS A 31 -1.45 0.83 10.89
C HIS A 31 -1.94 1.93 9.93
N PRO A 32 -2.71 2.93 10.40
CA PRO A 32 -3.28 3.92 9.51
C PRO A 32 -2.19 4.75 8.85
N PRO A 33 -2.28 5.01 7.53
CA PRO A 33 -1.24 5.72 6.80
C PRO A 33 -1.13 7.20 7.23
N PHE A 34 -2.19 7.77 7.79
CA PHE A 34 -2.18 9.11 8.40
C PHE A 34 -1.51 9.17 9.78
N ALA A 35 -1.32 8.04 10.46
CA ALA A 35 -0.74 7.97 11.80
C ALA A 35 0.77 7.73 11.80
N GLY A 36 1.33 7.18 10.71
CA GLY A 36 2.76 6.91 10.62
C GLY A 36 3.13 5.75 9.68
N SER A 37 4.19 5.01 10.01
CA SER A 37 4.64 3.85 9.25
C SER A 37 5.16 2.73 10.15
N VAL A 38 4.95 1.47 9.76
CA VAL A 38 5.59 0.31 10.39
C VAL A 38 7.03 0.19 9.90
N ARG A 39 7.98 -0.01 10.82
CA ARG A 39 9.40 -0.22 10.52
C ARG A 39 9.82 -1.67 10.72
N GLN A 40 9.22 -2.33 11.70
CA GLN A 40 9.48 -3.71 12.03
C GLN A 40 8.22 -4.33 12.63
N GLU A 41 7.88 -5.51 12.14
CA GLU A 41 6.81 -6.37 12.64
C GLU A 41 7.43 -7.69 13.10
N PRO A 42 6.88 -8.37 14.13
CA PRO A 42 7.35 -9.70 14.49
C PRO A 42 7.03 -10.71 13.36
N PRO A 43 7.99 -11.53 12.93
CA PRO A 43 7.78 -12.47 11.82
C PRO A 43 6.80 -13.60 12.17
N ASN A 44 6.65 -13.92 13.46
CA ASN A 44 5.82 -15.04 13.95
C ASN A 44 4.60 -14.53 14.73
N GLY A 45 4.10 -13.33 14.41
CA GLY A 45 2.95 -12.73 15.08
C GLY A 45 3.23 -12.24 16.51
N PRO A 46 2.18 -11.83 17.24
CA PRO A 46 2.25 -11.15 18.53
C PRO A 46 2.49 -12.12 19.71
N VAL A 47 3.46 -13.02 19.62
CA VAL A 47 3.80 -13.94 20.73
C VAL A 47 4.52 -13.22 21.88
N ASN A 48 4.42 -13.74 23.10
CA ASN A 48 5.02 -13.11 24.29
C ASN A 48 6.52 -12.81 24.10
N GLY A 49 6.90 -11.55 24.34
CA GLY A 49 8.28 -11.08 24.20
C GLY A 49 8.66 -10.64 22.78
N SER A 50 7.85 -10.92 21.76
CA SER A 50 8.04 -10.36 20.43
C SER A 50 7.81 -8.85 20.43
N GLY A 51 8.44 -8.12 19.52
CA GLY A 51 8.36 -6.66 19.49
C GLY A 51 8.10 -6.10 18.10
N SER A 52 7.55 -4.90 18.08
CA SER A 52 7.29 -4.13 16.87
C SER A 52 7.88 -2.73 17.00
N VAL A 53 8.24 -2.14 15.86
CA VAL A 53 8.74 -0.78 15.79
C VAL A 53 7.91 -0.03 14.77
N ILE A 54 7.31 1.08 15.20
CA ILE A 54 6.59 2.00 14.34
C ILE A 54 7.20 3.40 14.43
N THR A 55 6.93 4.20 13.42
CA THR A 55 7.19 5.64 13.40
C THR A 55 5.85 6.34 13.45
N LEU A 56 5.68 7.30 14.36
CA LEU A 56 4.50 8.15 14.47
C LEU A 56 4.78 9.48 13.76
N ASN A 57 3.89 9.91 12.88
CA ASN A 57 4.00 11.21 12.21
C ASN A 57 3.34 12.30 13.06
N LEU A 58 4.04 13.42 13.29
CA LEU A 58 3.48 14.61 13.95
C LEU A 58 3.36 15.72 12.89
N PRO A 59 2.16 16.31 12.67
CA PRO A 59 0.99 16.35 13.55
C PRO A 59 -0.10 15.30 13.23
N GLY A 60 0.22 14.18 12.58
CA GLY A 60 -0.74 13.13 12.20
C GLY A 60 -1.55 12.55 13.38
N LEU A 61 -1.00 12.62 14.59
CA LEU A 61 -1.63 12.27 15.87
C LEU A 61 -2.54 13.37 16.47
N LEU A 62 -2.64 14.54 15.83
CA LEU A 62 -3.39 15.71 16.33
C LEU A 62 -4.43 16.21 15.33
N GLY A 63 -4.58 15.52 14.19
CA GLY A 63 -5.44 15.93 13.09
C GLY A 63 -5.03 17.27 12.47
N THR A 64 -5.16 17.40 11.15
CA THR A 64 -5.12 18.73 10.48
C THR A 64 -6.24 19.70 10.94
N SER A 65 -7.06 19.31 11.93
CA SER A 65 -8.07 20.15 12.60
C SER A 65 -7.53 20.90 13.80
N ALA A 66 -6.30 20.60 14.26
CA ALA A 66 -5.74 21.23 15.44
C ALA A 66 -4.46 22.02 15.13
N THR A 67 -4.53 22.98 14.19
CA THR A 67 -3.57 24.09 14.21
C THR A 67 -3.59 24.82 15.56
N ALA A 68 -4.71 24.77 16.29
CA ALA A 68 -4.80 25.22 17.68
C ALA A 68 -4.06 24.29 18.65
N ALA A 69 -4.33 22.97 18.71
CA ALA A 69 -3.70 22.10 19.71
C ALA A 69 -2.21 21.84 19.44
N ALA A 70 -1.79 21.74 18.17
CA ALA A 70 -0.38 21.63 17.81
C ALA A 70 0.41 22.91 18.19
N LYS A 71 -0.16 24.12 17.96
CA LYS A 71 0.42 25.37 18.48
C LYS A 71 0.41 25.44 20.00
N THR A 72 -0.64 24.94 20.66
CA THR A 72 -0.77 25.01 22.11
C THR A 72 0.23 24.05 22.79
N LEU A 73 0.36 22.81 22.30
CA LEU A 73 1.38 21.85 22.76
C LEU A 73 2.80 22.29 22.40
N SER A 74 3.04 22.81 21.19
CA SER A 74 4.37 23.33 20.83
C SER A 74 4.74 24.57 21.63
N SER A 75 3.78 25.40 22.05
CA SER A 75 4.02 26.57 22.91
C SER A 75 4.28 26.21 24.38
N MET A 76 3.97 24.98 24.80
CA MET A 76 4.15 24.51 26.18
C MET A 76 5.44 23.71 26.38
N LEU A 77 6.19 23.40 25.32
CA LEU A 77 7.40 22.58 25.39
C LEU A 77 8.65 23.42 25.03
N PRO A 78 9.73 23.38 25.84
CA PRO A 78 10.93 24.19 25.62
C PRO A 78 11.86 23.68 24.50
N PHE A 79 11.42 22.70 23.69
CA PHE A 79 12.24 22.04 22.67
C PHE A 79 11.45 21.80 21.36
N PRO A 80 12.12 21.77 20.20
CA PRO A 80 11.48 21.49 18.91
C PRO A 80 10.89 20.07 18.88
N ILE A 81 9.63 19.95 18.43
CA ILE A 81 8.96 18.66 18.25
C ILE A 81 9.50 18.03 16.95
N PRO A 82 10.08 16.82 16.99
CA PRO A 82 10.55 16.14 15.78
C PRO A 82 9.35 15.81 14.87
N SER A 83 9.54 15.85 13.55
CA SER A 83 8.49 15.53 12.57
C SER A 83 7.99 14.08 12.67
N SER A 84 8.79 13.21 13.27
CA SER A 84 8.41 11.83 13.56
C SER A 84 9.02 11.33 14.87
N MET A 85 8.36 10.37 15.51
CA MET A 85 8.85 9.73 16.73
C MET A 85 8.86 8.21 16.59
N LYS A 86 9.94 7.57 17.05
CA LYS A 86 10.04 6.12 17.13
C LYS A 86 9.24 5.61 18.32
N TRP A 87 8.48 4.55 18.09
CA TRP A 87 7.75 3.82 19.12
C TRP A 87 8.11 2.34 19.01
N THR A 88 8.55 1.77 20.13
CA THR A 88 8.88 0.35 20.25
C THR A 88 7.90 -0.30 21.21
N SER A 89 7.21 -1.35 20.76
CA SER A 89 6.29 -2.15 21.58
C SER A 89 6.85 -3.55 21.82
N ARG A 90 6.33 -4.19 22.86
CA ARG A 90 6.49 -5.62 23.16
C ARG A 90 5.12 -6.24 23.38
N HIS A 91 4.90 -7.44 22.85
CA HIS A 91 3.69 -8.21 23.08
C HIS A 91 3.76 -8.98 24.40
N GLU A 92 2.66 -8.96 25.14
CA GLU A 92 2.45 -9.64 26.42
C GLU A 92 1.05 -10.27 26.44
N ASP A 93 0.78 -11.11 27.44
CA ASP A 93 -0.53 -11.72 27.70
C ASP A 93 -1.13 -12.45 26.47
N PHE A 94 -0.27 -13.08 25.66
CA PHE A 94 -0.71 -13.85 24.50
C PHE A 94 -1.41 -15.16 24.93
N GLU A 95 -2.68 -15.28 24.59
CA GLU A 95 -3.48 -16.50 24.68
C GLU A 95 -3.99 -16.88 23.28
N GLN A 96 -3.57 -18.04 22.79
CA GLN A 96 -3.95 -18.53 21.47
C GLN A 96 -5.49 -18.54 21.29
N GLY A 97 -5.96 -17.85 20.24
CA GLY A 97 -7.37 -17.74 19.89
C GLY A 97 -8.17 -16.74 20.72
N ARG A 98 -7.58 -16.09 21.73
CA ARG A 98 -8.32 -15.33 22.75
C ARG A 98 -7.86 -13.91 22.96
N SER A 99 -6.56 -13.67 23.12
CA SER A 99 -6.09 -12.34 23.50
C SER A 99 -4.60 -12.13 23.29
N PHE A 100 -4.21 -10.86 23.23
CA PHE A 100 -2.83 -10.41 23.39
C PHE A 100 -2.81 -8.91 23.69
N SER A 101 -1.71 -8.42 24.27
CA SER A 101 -1.51 -7.02 24.59
C SER A 101 -0.23 -6.45 23.98
N ASP A 102 -0.27 -5.21 23.52
CA ASP A 102 0.91 -4.41 23.18
C ASP A 102 1.28 -3.48 24.33
N VAL A 103 2.52 -3.55 24.82
CA VAL A 103 3.05 -2.64 25.82
C VAL A 103 4.17 -1.80 25.21
N MET A 104 4.11 -0.49 25.40
CA MET A 104 5.18 0.40 24.93
C MET A 104 6.43 0.24 25.80
N VAL A 105 7.54 -0.13 25.16
CA VAL A 105 8.88 -0.21 25.78
C VAL A 105 9.56 1.15 25.73
N SER A 106 9.43 1.86 24.61
CA SER A 106 9.99 3.19 24.41
C SER A 106 9.11 3.98 23.45
N GLY A 107 8.85 5.25 23.77
CA GLY A 107 8.01 6.12 22.98
C GLY A 107 7.71 7.44 23.70
N PRO A 108 6.77 8.24 23.18
CA PRO A 108 6.46 9.57 23.69
C PRO A 108 5.57 9.58 24.94
N MET A 109 4.97 8.44 25.30
CA MET A 109 4.08 8.34 26.46
C MET A 109 4.90 8.02 27.73
N ARG A 110 4.32 8.22 28.90
CA ARG A 110 4.87 7.67 30.14
C ARG A 110 4.64 6.16 30.20
N SER A 111 3.45 5.74 29.84
CA SER A 111 3.07 4.34 29.74
C SER A 111 1.96 4.17 28.71
N TRP A 112 1.93 3.00 28.08
CA TRP A 112 0.89 2.59 27.16
C TRP A 112 0.76 1.08 27.18
N ARG A 113 -0.49 0.62 27.27
CA ARG A 113 -0.89 -0.77 27.11
C ARG A 113 -2.14 -0.81 26.24
N HIS A 114 -2.13 -1.61 25.19
CA HIS A 114 -3.29 -1.86 24.34
C HIS A 114 -3.61 -3.36 24.38
N SER A 115 -4.70 -3.73 25.04
CA SER A 115 -5.16 -5.11 25.19
C SER A 115 -6.29 -5.42 24.22
N ARG A 116 -6.24 -6.60 23.60
CA ARG A 116 -7.24 -7.09 22.66
C ARG A 116 -7.77 -8.43 23.12
N GLU A 117 -9.09 -8.57 23.10
CA GLU A 117 -9.81 -9.77 23.47
C GLU A 117 -10.77 -10.16 22.35
N PHE A 118 -10.72 -11.42 21.93
CA PHE A 118 -11.52 -11.99 20.87
C PHE A 118 -12.49 -13.00 21.49
N SER A 119 -13.79 -12.78 21.28
CA SER A 119 -14.84 -13.66 21.79
C SER A 119 -15.84 -14.01 20.69
N ASP A 120 -16.38 -15.22 20.74
CA ASP A 120 -17.43 -15.65 19.81
C ASP A 120 -18.71 -14.84 20.06
N GLU A 121 -19.30 -14.29 19.00
CA GLU A 121 -20.60 -13.61 19.06
C GLU A 121 -21.48 -14.05 17.88
N GLY A 122 -22.39 -14.98 18.16
CA GLY A 122 -23.14 -15.68 17.11
C GLY A 122 -22.19 -16.48 16.20
N SER A 123 -22.28 -16.25 14.89
CA SER A 123 -21.34 -16.79 13.89
C SER A 123 -20.11 -15.90 13.65
N GLY A 124 -20.04 -14.74 14.31
CA GLY A 124 -18.98 -13.76 14.15
C GLY A 124 -18.08 -13.66 15.38
N THR A 125 -17.27 -12.61 15.39
CA THR A 125 -16.31 -12.32 16.46
C THR A 125 -16.56 -10.93 17.02
N MET A 126 -16.68 -10.84 18.34
CA MET A 126 -16.60 -9.58 19.07
C MET A 126 -15.14 -9.35 19.50
N LEU A 127 -14.53 -8.32 18.93
CA LEU A 127 -13.21 -7.82 19.29
C LEU A 127 -13.37 -6.65 20.27
N ARG A 128 -12.89 -6.83 21.50
CA ARG A 128 -12.83 -5.77 22.53
C ARG A 128 -11.41 -5.28 22.67
N GLU A 129 -11.23 -3.97 22.55
CA GLU A 129 -9.95 -3.31 22.61
C GLU A 129 -9.95 -2.30 23.77
N THR A 130 -8.94 -2.39 24.65
CA THR A 130 -8.77 -1.46 25.78
C THR A 130 -7.37 -0.85 25.73
N VAL A 131 -7.31 0.48 25.65
CA VAL A 131 -6.07 1.26 25.71
C VAL A 131 -5.96 1.94 27.06
N THR A 132 -4.95 1.56 27.84
CA THR A 132 -4.56 2.25 29.08
C THR A 132 -3.30 3.07 28.82
N TYR A 133 -3.32 4.38 29.10
CA TYR A 133 -2.21 5.28 28.75
C TYR A 133 -1.92 6.33 29.83
N GLU A 134 -0.70 6.85 29.84
CA GLU A 134 -0.31 8.01 30.64
C GLU A 134 0.59 8.94 29.84
N PHE A 135 0.35 10.24 29.95
CA PHE A 135 1.20 11.26 29.35
C PHE A 135 2.47 11.51 30.19
N PRO A 136 3.60 11.88 29.56
CA PRO A 136 4.91 12.03 30.23
C PRO A 136 4.92 13.04 31.39
N VAL A 137 4.27 14.19 31.27
CA VAL A 137 4.16 15.21 32.34
C VAL A 137 2.89 16.05 32.16
N LEU A 138 1.86 15.80 32.98
CA LEU A 138 0.64 16.64 33.04
C LEU A 138 0.37 17.24 34.43
N SER A 139 1.17 16.90 35.44
CA SER A 139 0.93 17.28 36.85
C SER A 139 0.94 18.79 37.11
N HIS A 140 1.48 19.59 36.19
CA HIS A 140 1.56 21.05 36.30
C HIS A 140 0.46 21.78 35.51
N LEU A 141 -0.36 21.06 34.73
CA LEU A 141 -1.40 21.69 33.92
C LEU A 141 -2.72 21.83 34.69
N PRO A 142 -3.48 22.92 34.45
CA PRO A 142 -4.82 23.04 34.99
C PRO A 142 -5.71 21.87 34.57
N GLN A 143 -6.60 21.42 35.47
CA GLN A 143 -7.47 20.25 35.23
C GLN A 143 -8.31 20.37 33.95
N ALA A 144 -8.78 21.59 33.61
CA ALA A 144 -9.52 21.83 32.37
C ALA A 144 -8.68 21.58 31.11
N VAL A 145 -7.39 21.94 31.13
CA VAL A 145 -6.45 21.69 30.03
C VAL A 145 -6.19 20.20 29.90
N THR A 146 -5.94 19.51 31.01
CA THR A 146 -5.76 18.05 31.04
C THR A 146 -6.98 17.31 30.47
N LYS A 147 -8.20 17.69 30.87
CA LYS A 147 -9.44 17.10 30.34
C LYS A 147 -9.58 17.32 28.82
N GLN A 148 -9.23 18.50 28.33
CA GLN A 148 -9.27 18.79 26.90
C GLN A 148 -8.24 17.97 26.12
N LEU A 149 -7.03 17.78 26.67
CA LEU A 149 -6.00 16.95 26.06
C LEU A 149 -6.43 15.48 25.93
N HIS A 150 -7.03 14.90 26.98
CA HIS A 150 -7.61 13.55 26.92
C HIS A 150 -8.66 13.44 25.82
N ARG A 151 -9.60 14.39 25.75
CA ARG A 151 -10.65 14.39 24.72
C ARG A 151 -10.07 14.46 23.30
N VAL A 152 -9.07 15.31 23.06
CA VAL A 152 -8.42 15.40 21.75
C VAL A 152 -7.73 14.09 21.40
N PHE A 153 -7.02 13.50 22.36
CA PHE A 153 -6.31 12.23 22.16
C PHE A 153 -7.27 11.06 21.91
N GLU A 154 -8.35 10.94 22.68
CA GLU A 154 -9.36 9.90 22.50
C GLU A 154 -10.09 10.01 21.16
N ASN A 155 -10.33 11.24 20.66
CA ASN A 155 -10.84 11.42 19.30
C ASN A 155 -9.86 10.93 18.23
N GLU A 156 -8.56 11.04 18.47
CA GLU A 156 -7.54 10.52 17.55
C GLU A 156 -7.45 8.99 17.64
N LEU A 157 -7.62 8.41 18.83
CA LEU A 157 -7.80 6.97 18.98
C LEU A 157 -9.03 6.50 18.20
N LEU A 158 -10.20 7.13 18.35
CA LEU A 158 -11.40 6.78 17.58
C LEU A 158 -11.11 6.73 16.07
N ARG A 159 -10.44 7.73 15.51
CA ARG A 159 -10.05 7.74 14.07
C ARG A 159 -9.15 6.55 13.70
N VAL A 160 -8.21 6.17 14.57
CA VAL A 160 -7.32 5.02 14.36
C VAL A 160 -8.10 3.70 14.42
N PHE A 161 -8.99 3.55 15.40
CA PHE A 161 -9.79 2.33 15.56
C PHE A 161 -10.87 2.19 14.47
N ASP A 162 -11.52 3.28 14.04
CA ASP A 162 -12.43 3.28 12.89
C ASP A 162 -11.73 2.82 11.60
N PHE A 163 -10.48 3.26 11.38
CA PHE A 163 -9.66 2.77 10.27
C PHE A 163 -9.41 1.27 10.40
N ARG A 164 -8.97 0.80 11.58
CA ARG A 164 -8.67 -0.61 11.83
C ARG A 164 -9.88 -1.51 11.60
N THR A 165 -11.04 -1.13 12.12
CA THR A 165 -12.29 -1.88 11.93
C THR A 165 -12.57 -2.12 10.45
N ARG A 166 -12.53 -1.07 9.63
CA ARG A 166 -12.78 -1.21 8.18
C ARG A 166 -11.70 -2.01 7.49
N GLN A 167 -10.44 -1.70 7.78
CA GLN A 167 -9.31 -2.39 7.19
C GLN A 167 -9.37 -3.90 7.43
N THR A 168 -9.61 -4.31 8.68
CA THR A 168 -9.76 -5.72 9.04
C THR A 168 -10.96 -6.36 8.39
N THR A 169 -12.11 -5.67 8.39
CA THR A 169 -13.34 -6.20 7.78
C THR A 169 -13.15 -6.44 6.28
N GLU A 170 -12.56 -5.49 5.57
CA GLU A 170 -12.32 -5.58 4.12
C GLU A 170 -11.20 -6.57 3.77
N ASP A 171 -10.14 -6.67 4.56
CA ASP A 171 -9.08 -7.66 4.35
C ASP A 171 -9.61 -9.09 4.59
N LEU A 172 -10.40 -9.32 5.64
CA LEU A 172 -11.05 -10.61 5.88
C LEU A 172 -12.06 -10.96 4.76
N ALA A 173 -12.85 -10.00 4.30
CA ALA A 173 -13.78 -10.19 3.18
C ALA A 173 -13.03 -10.56 1.89
N PHE A 174 -11.90 -9.89 1.62
CA PHE A 174 -11.03 -10.20 0.49
C PHE A 174 -10.49 -11.64 0.58
N HIS A 175 -9.98 -12.04 1.75
CA HIS A 175 -9.49 -13.39 1.96
C HIS A 175 -10.61 -14.44 1.84
N GLN A 176 -11.82 -14.13 2.31
CA GLN A 176 -12.98 -15.00 2.18
C GLN A 176 -13.35 -15.22 0.71
N ALA A 177 -13.40 -14.15 -0.08
CA ALA A 177 -13.73 -14.20 -1.51
C ALA A 177 -12.72 -15.01 -2.32
N HIS A 178 -11.47 -15.07 -1.86
CA HIS A 178 -10.38 -15.83 -2.49
C HIS A 178 -10.13 -17.21 -1.87
N GLY A 179 -10.92 -17.64 -0.88
CA GLY A 179 -10.73 -18.96 -0.25
C GLY A 179 -9.46 -19.09 0.60
N THR A 180 -8.90 -17.97 1.07
CA THR A 180 -7.61 -17.94 1.81
C THR A 180 -7.76 -17.73 3.33
N LEU A 181 -8.99 -17.75 3.85
CA LEU A 181 -9.21 -17.83 5.29
C LEU A 181 -8.73 -19.20 5.82
N LYS A 182 -8.40 -19.25 7.12
CA LYS A 182 -7.85 -20.47 7.73
C LYS A 182 -8.87 -21.60 7.70
N SER A 183 -10.11 -21.30 8.06
CA SER A 183 -11.23 -22.26 8.02
C SER A 183 -11.41 -22.85 6.62
N GLN A 184 -11.38 -22.01 5.57
CA GLN A 184 -11.51 -22.43 4.18
C GLN A 184 -10.32 -23.30 3.73
N GLN A 185 -9.10 -22.95 4.16
CA GLN A 185 -7.89 -23.72 3.87
C GLN A 185 -7.93 -25.11 4.52
N ASP A 186 -8.43 -25.20 5.75
CA ASP A 186 -8.57 -26.47 6.49
C ASP A 186 -9.66 -27.37 5.89
N ASP A 187 -10.81 -26.78 5.54
CA ASP A 187 -11.90 -27.50 4.87
C ASP A 187 -11.44 -28.07 3.53
N ALA A 188 -10.70 -27.28 2.73
CA ALA A 188 -10.15 -27.74 1.47
C ALA A 188 -9.11 -28.87 1.65
N ALA A 189 -8.27 -28.79 2.70
CA ALA A 189 -7.31 -29.84 3.02
C ALA A 189 -7.99 -31.14 3.46
N ALA A 190 -9.12 -31.06 4.16
CA ALA A 190 -9.90 -32.21 4.60
C ALA A 190 -10.68 -32.89 3.46
N GLN A 191 -11.04 -32.15 2.40
CA GLN A 191 -11.90 -32.64 1.31
C GLN A 191 -11.15 -33.26 0.13
N GLU A 192 -9.83 -33.40 0.17
CA GLU A 192 -8.96 -33.94 -0.92
C GLU A 192 -9.30 -33.38 -2.32
N SER A 193 -9.88 -32.18 -2.40
CA SER A 193 -10.36 -31.61 -3.64
C SER A 193 -9.19 -31.12 -4.50
N PRO A 194 -9.26 -31.22 -5.84
CA PRO A 194 -8.22 -30.68 -6.71
C PRO A 194 -8.15 -29.16 -6.50
N LYS A 195 -7.10 -28.70 -5.83
CA LYS A 195 -6.82 -27.29 -5.53
C LYS A 195 -6.89 -26.45 -6.82
N PRO A 196 -7.59 -25.30 -6.84
CA PRO A 196 -6.98 -24.14 -7.46
C PRO A 196 -5.72 -23.86 -6.65
N GLU A 197 -4.53 -24.02 -7.24
CA GLU A 197 -3.26 -23.88 -6.52
C GLU A 197 -3.07 -22.43 -6.07
N VAL A 198 -3.52 -22.12 -4.85
CA VAL A 198 -3.10 -20.91 -4.14
C VAL A 198 -1.58 -20.97 -4.02
N PRO A 199 -0.83 -20.00 -4.58
CA PRO A 199 0.62 -19.94 -4.46
C PRO A 199 1.03 -20.05 -2.99
N GLN A 200 1.99 -20.92 -2.69
CA GLN A 200 2.51 -21.08 -1.33
C GLN A 200 3.67 -20.11 -1.09
N ILE A 201 4.50 -19.89 -2.11
CA ILE A 201 5.68 -19.04 -2.05
C ILE A 201 5.64 -18.00 -3.17
N VAL A 202 5.58 -16.73 -2.78
CA VAL A 202 5.55 -15.59 -3.70
C VAL A 202 6.77 -14.71 -3.50
N ALA A 203 7.51 -14.50 -4.58
CA ALA A 203 8.63 -13.59 -4.60
C ALA A 203 8.16 -12.16 -4.94
N VAL A 204 8.58 -11.14 -4.19
CA VAL A 204 8.15 -9.75 -4.41
C VAL A 204 9.36 -8.85 -4.58
N SER A 205 9.50 -8.23 -5.76
CA SER A 205 10.46 -7.14 -5.97
C SER A 205 9.84 -5.80 -5.55
N GLY A 206 10.66 -4.87 -5.07
CA GLY A 206 10.14 -3.59 -4.57
C GLY A 206 9.29 -3.73 -3.29
N ALA A 207 9.47 -4.82 -2.54
CA ALA A 207 8.75 -5.14 -1.30
C ALA A 207 8.84 -4.04 -0.22
N SER A 208 9.94 -3.28 -0.19
CA SER A 208 10.13 -2.15 0.73
C SER A 208 9.47 -0.85 0.28
N GLY A 209 8.94 -0.80 -0.94
CA GLY A 209 8.21 0.34 -1.48
C GLY A 209 6.78 0.42 -0.94
N MET A 210 6.13 1.58 -1.10
CA MET A 210 4.78 1.85 -0.60
C MET A 210 3.75 0.79 -1.00
N ILE A 211 3.73 0.40 -2.29
CA ILE A 211 2.80 -0.61 -2.81
C ILE A 211 3.23 -2.01 -2.36
N GLY A 212 4.52 -2.34 -2.56
CA GLY A 212 5.06 -3.65 -2.20
C GLY A 212 4.86 -4.01 -0.74
N THR A 213 5.00 -3.06 0.19
CA THR A 213 4.76 -3.28 1.62
C THR A 213 3.31 -3.70 1.91
N GLN A 214 2.33 -3.09 1.23
CA GLN A 214 0.92 -3.45 1.41
C GLN A 214 0.58 -4.78 0.71
N VAL A 215 1.18 -5.06 -0.45
CA VAL A 215 1.03 -6.35 -1.16
C VAL A 215 1.61 -7.49 -0.32
N CYS A 216 2.84 -7.37 0.19
CA CYS A 216 3.45 -8.37 1.07
C CYS A 216 2.61 -8.62 2.32
N ALA A 217 2.07 -7.54 2.91
CA ALA A 217 1.24 -7.65 4.11
C ALA A 217 -0.10 -8.36 3.83
N LEU A 218 -0.72 -8.09 2.67
CA LEU A 218 -1.95 -8.77 2.25
C LEU A 218 -1.71 -10.25 1.93
N LEU A 219 -0.58 -10.60 1.28
CA LEU A 219 -0.18 -11.99 1.07
C LEU A 219 0.05 -12.73 2.40
N GLY A 220 0.72 -12.09 3.36
CA GLY A 220 0.91 -12.64 4.69
C GLY A 220 -0.42 -12.91 5.41
N GLY A 221 -1.41 -12.03 5.25
CA GLY A 221 -2.78 -12.24 5.73
C GLY A 221 -3.47 -13.48 5.15
N ALA A 222 -3.10 -13.90 3.94
CA ALA A 222 -3.55 -15.15 3.30
C ALA A 222 -2.77 -16.40 3.77
N GLY A 223 -1.71 -16.22 4.56
CA GLY A 223 -0.81 -17.30 4.97
C GLY A 223 0.20 -17.70 3.89
N ILE A 224 0.41 -16.86 2.87
CA ILE A 224 1.35 -17.09 1.78
C ILE A 224 2.76 -16.65 2.22
N GLU A 225 3.76 -17.50 1.99
CA GLU A 225 5.17 -17.15 2.26
C GLU A 225 5.63 -16.10 1.26
N VAL A 226 6.14 -14.97 1.77
CA VAL A 226 6.68 -13.90 0.96
C VAL A 226 8.21 -13.95 0.99
N ARG A 227 8.83 -14.03 -0.20
CA ARG A 227 10.28 -13.86 -0.38
C ARG A 227 10.58 -12.52 -1.02
N HIS A 228 11.48 -11.74 -0.43
CA HIS A 228 11.83 -10.42 -0.95
C HIS A 228 12.92 -10.53 -2.02
N LEU A 229 12.61 -10.14 -3.28
CA LEU A 229 13.65 -9.89 -4.27
C LEU A 229 14.33 -8.56 -3.93
N VAL A 230 15.57 -8.65 -3.48
CA VAL A 230 16.36 -7.51 -3.01
C VAL A 230 17.48 -7.18 -3.98
N ARG A 231 17.59 -5.89 -4.34
CA ARG A 231 18.71 -5.43 -5.17
C ARG A 231 20.00 -5.53 -4.37
N ARG A 232 20.97 -6.27 -4.89
CA ARG A 232 22.32 -6.43 -4.33
C ARG A 232 23.35 -6.45 -5.46
N ASP A 233 24.53 -5.91 -5.20
CA ASP A 233 25.69 -6.21 -6.04
C ASP A 233 26.15 -7.63 -5.67
N LEU A 234 26.01 -8.58 -6.59
CA LEU A 234 26.40 -9.97 -6.36
C LEU A 234 27.90 -10.23 -6.65
N THR A 235 28.60 -9.23 -7.18
CA THR A 235 30.03 -9.29 -7.45
C THR A 235 30.90 -8.84 -6.27
N ASP A 236 30.30 -8.14 -5.30
CA ASP A 236 30.97 -7.68 -4.07
C ASP A 236 30.86 -8.73 -2.94
N PRO A 237 31.97 -9.34 -2.47
CA PRO A 237 31.96 -10.27 -1.35
C PRO A 237 31.47 -9.66 -0.02
N ALA A 238 31.50 -8.32 0.11
CA ALA A 238 30.97 -7.60 1.27
C ALA A 238 29.44 -7.38 1.20
N SER A 239 28.84 -7.55 0.03
CA SER A 239 27.39 -7.66 -0.18
C SER A 239 26.98 -9.10 0.20
N THR A 240 26.76 -9.28 1.50
CA THR A 240 26.66 -10.59 2.16
C THR A 240 25.51 -11.48 1.67
N THR A 241 25.59 -12.75 2.06
CA THR A 241 24.60 -13.83 1.94
C THR A 241 23.16 -13.33 2.15
N PRO A 242 22.18 -13.77 1.33
CA PRO A 242 20.76 -13.47 1.56
C PRO A 242 20.36 -13.81 3.00
N LYS A 243 19.59 -12.93 3.66
CA LYS A 243 18.91 -13.32 4.89
C LYS A 243 17.81 -14.32 4.55
N ASN A 244 17.37 -15.11 5.52
CA ASN A 244 16.23 -16.00 5.33
C ASN A 244 15.04 -15.23 4.74
N GLY A 245 14.48 -15.74 3.63
CA GLY A 245 13.37 -15.11 2.92
C GLY A 245 13.77 -14.02 1.91
N GLU A 246 15.06 -13.80 1.63
CA GLU A 246 15.52 -12.90 0.56
C GLU A 246 16.02 -13.69 -0.66
N ILE A 247 15.74 -13.17 -1.85
CA ILE A 247 16.30 -13.63 -3.13
C ILE A 247 17.17 -12.49 -3.66
N ALA A 248 18.47 -12.74 -3.85
CA ALA A 248 19.36 -11.73 -4.38
C ALA A 248 19.10 -11.52 -5.87
N TRP A 249 19.09 -10.26 -6.28
CA TRP A 249 18.72 -9.85 -7.63
C TRP A 249 19.57 -8.64 -8.06
N ASP A 250 20.31 -8.78 -9.15
CA ASP A 250 21.21 -7.77 -9.70
C ASP A 250 20.94 -7.56 -11.20
N PRO A 251 20.01 -6.65 -11.55
CA PRO A 251 19.71 -6.33 -12.94
C PRO A 251 20.88 -5.74 -13.73
N ASP A 252 21.85 -5.10 -13.05
CA ASP A 252 22.93 -4.40 -13.74
C ASP A 252 24.06 -5.35 -14.15
N ASN A 253 24.24 -6.45 -13.40
CA ASN A 253 25.17 -7.53 -13.72
C ASN A 253 24.47 -8.79 -14.29
N GLU A 254 23.17 -8.74 -14.57
CA GLU A 254 22.37 -9.85 -15.12
C GLU A 254 22.41 -11.12 -14.24
N GLN A 255 22.40 -10.95 -12.91
CA GLN A 255 22.49 -12.05 -11.95
C GLN A 255 21.28 -12.12 -11.03
N ILE A 256 20.79 -13.32 -10.78
CA ILE A 256 19.74 -13.60 -9.81
C ILE A 256 20.01 -14.97 -9.18
N ASP A 257 19.60 -15.15 -7.93
CA ASP A 257 19.66 -16.46 -7.28
C ASP A 257 18.61 -17.40 -7.91
N ASP A 258 18.98 -18.05 -9.02
CA ASP A 258 18.09 -18.95 -9.78
C ASP A 258 17.60 -20.13 -8.94
N ALA A 259 18.42 -20.62 -8.01
CA ALA A 259 18.02 -21.72 -7.12
C ALA A 259 16.89 -21.29 -6.18
N ALA A 260 17.03 -20.11 -5.56
CA ALA A 260 15.97 -19.57 -4.71
C ALA A 260 14.71 -19.17 -5.50
N LEU A 261 14.88 -18.68 -6.74
CA LEU A 261 13.77 -18.34 -7.63
C LEU A 261 13.02 -19.59 -8.13
N ALA A 262 13.72 -20.69 -8.41
CA ALA A 262 13.09 -21.93 -8.88
C ALA A 262 12.09 -22.52 -7.87
N GLU A 263 12.23 -22.20 -6.59
CA GLU A 263 11.32 -22.66 -5.54
C GLU A 263 10.00 -21.89 -5.45
N VAL A 264 9.88 -20.73 -6.10
CA VAL A 264 8.69 -19.87 -6.00
C VAL A 264 7.60 -20.28 -6.98
N ASP A 265 6.35 -20.12 -6.57
CA ASP A 265 5.17 -20.37 -7.40
C ASP A 265 4.81 -19.13 -8.24
N ALA A 266 5.16 -17.94 -7.74
CA ALA A 266 4.92 -16.70 -8.46
C ALA A 266 5.91 -15.59 -8.11
N VAL A 267 6.01 -14.61 -9.00
CA VAL A 267 6.72 -13.36 -8.77
C VAL A 267 5.78 -12.17 -8.99
N ILE A 268 5.80 -11.23 -8.05
CA ILE A 268 5.20 -9.90 -8.21
C ILE A 268 6.35 -8.88 -8.37
N HIS A 269 6.46 -8.28 -9.55
CA HIS A 269 7.53 -7.36 -9.89
C HIS A 269 7.07 -5.90 -9.81
N LEU A 270 7.37 -5.21 -8.70
CA LEU A 270 6.99 -3.80 -8.46
C LEU A 270 8.20 -2.85 -8.42
N ALA A 271 9.41 -3.38 -8.58
CA ALA A 271 10.63 -2.59 -8.51
C ALA A 271 10.77 -1.66 -9.73
N GLY A 272 11.05 -0.38 -9.48
CA GLY A 272 11.36 0.57 -10.54
C GLY A 272 12.06 1.81 -9.99
N HIS A 273 12.80 2.54 -10.83
CA HIS A 273 13.32 3.85 -10.43
C HIS A 273 12.16 4.86 -10.33
N PRO A 274 12.12 5.72 -9.29
CA PRO A 274 11.06 6.71 -9.13
C PRO A 274 10.95 7.65 -10.33
N LEU A 275 9.72 8.02 -10.72
CA LEU A 275 9.48 8.97 -11.81
C LEU A 275 9.63 10.43 -11.36
N ALA A 276 9.38 10.74 -10.08
CA ALA A 276 9.30 12.08 -9.53
C ALA A 276 10.67 12.78 -9.37
N SER A 277 11.34 13.01 -10.49
CA SER A 277 12.56 13.82 -10.62
C SER A 277 12.53 14.53 -11.97
N ARG A 278 13.45 15.46 -12.18
CA ARG A 278 13.53 16.21 -13.44
C ARG A 278 13.89 15.28 -14.61
N PHE A 279 13.16 15.39 -15.72
CA PHE A 279 13.34 14.56 -16.92
C PHE A 279 14.61 14.94 -17.71
N THR A 280 15.79 14.71 -17.12
CA THR A 280 17.07 14.78 -17.81
C THR A 280 17.30 13.50 -18.62
N ALA A 281 18.20 13.54 -19.61
CA ALA A 281 18.55 12.33 -20.39
C ALA A 281 19.06 11.19 -19.49
N GLU A 282 19.81 11.51 -18.42
CA GLU A 282 20.27 10.54 -17.45
C GLU A 282 19.11 9.93 -16.63
N HIS A 283 18.21 10.77 -16.13
CA HIS A 283 17.03 10.31 -15.38
C HIS A 283 16.14 9.42 -16.25
N LYS A 284 15.87 9.82 -17.49
CA LYS A 284 15.09 9.03 -18.46
C LYS A 284 15.72 7.67 -18.74
N ARG A 285 17.05 7.60 -18.90
CA ARG A 285 17.76 6.31 -19.02
C ARG A 285 17.57 5.45 -17.76
N LYS A 286 17.77 6.01 -16.56
CA LYS A 286 17.56 5.29 -15.29
C LYS A 286 16.12 4.77 -15.14
N VAL A 287 15.13 5.59 -15.48
CA VAL A 287 13.70 5.22 -15.47
C VAL A 287 13.43 4.02 -16.36
N ARG A 288 13.92 4.08 -17.60
CA ARG A 288 13.77 3.01 -18.60
C ARG A 288 14.54 1.75 -18.19
N ASP A 289 15.85 1.86 -17.99
CA ASP A 289 16.74 0.71 -17.79
C ASP A 289 16.39 -0.05 -16.50
N SER A 290 15.98 0.65 -15.43
CA SER A 290 15.57 0.01 -14.17
C SER A 290 14.31 -0.86 -14.29
N ARG A 291 13.45 -0.59 -15.29
CA ARG A 291 12.24 -1.37 -15.57
C ARG A 291 12.54 -2.51 -16.54
N ILE A 292 13.20 -2.20 -17.66
CA ILE A 292 13.45 -3.18 -18.73
C ILE A 292 14.44 -4.25 -18.27
N LYS A 293 15.63 -3.87 -17.78
CA LYS A 293 16.66 -4.87 -17.39
C LYS A 293 16.14 -5.77 -16.27
N GLY A 294 15.53 -5.15 -15.27
CA GLY A 294 15.00 -5.85 -14.11
C GLY A 294 13.91 -6.85 -14.45
N THR A 295 12.97 -6.44 -15.30
CA THR A 295 11.87 -7.30 -15.77
C THR A 295 12.40 -8.40 -16.68
N THR A 296 13.31 -8.08 -17.59
CA THR A 296 13.92 -9.05 -18.52
C THR A 296 14.59 -10.19 -17.75
N LEU A 297 15.43 -9.86 -16.76
CA LEU A 297 16.13 -10.86 -15.94
C LEU A 297 15.14 -11.77 -15.20
N ILE A 298 14.11 -11.20 -14.57
CA ILE A 298 13.10 -11.99 -13.86
C ILE A 298 12.30 -12.88 -14.81
N ALA A 299 11.87 -12.34 -15.96
CA ALA A 299 11.09 -13.08 -16.94
C ALA A 299 11.90 -14.24 -17.54
N ASP A 300 13.17 -14.01 -17.87
CA ASP A 300 14.05 -15.04 -18.44
C ASP A 300 14.40 -16.14 -17.44
N SER A 301 14.68 -15.79 -16.18
CA SER A 301 14.93 -16.78 -15.13
C SER A 301 13.68 -17.57 -14.77
N LEU A 302 12.50 -16.94 -14.72
CA LEU A 302 11.24 -17.66 -14.55
C LEU A 302 10.95 -18.60 -15.72
N ALA A 303 11.16 -18.15 -16.96
CA ALA A 303 10.99 -18.99 -18.14
C ALA A 303 11.92 -20.21 -18.10
N SER A 304 13.14 -20.03 -17.62
CA SER A 304 14.11 -21.11 -17.49
C SER A 304 13.74 -22.09 -16.37
N ALA A 305 13.29 -21.58 -15.21
CA ALA A 305 12.78 -22.39 -14.12
C ALA A 305 11.51 -23.19 -14.52
N GLU A 306 10.60 -22.58 -15.27
CA GLU A 306 9.38 -23.24 -15.75
C GLU A 306 9.68 -24.36 -16.75
N ARG A 307 10.63 -24.14 -17.68
CA ARG A 307 11.08 -25.20 -18.60
C ARG A 307 11.77 -26.36 -17.89
N ALA A 308 12.56 -26.07 -16.85
CA ALA A 308 13.29 -27.08 -16.11
C ALA A 308 12.38 -27.91 -15.19
N ASN A 309 11.40 -27.26 -14.56
CA ASN A 309 10.44 -27.89 -13.65
C ASN A 309 9.08 -27.18 -13.76
N PRO A 310 8.18 -27.65 -14.65
CA PRO A 310 6.87 -27.02 -14.85
C PRO A 310 6.02 -27.04 -13.58
N ARG A 311 5.61 -25.86 -13.12
CA ARG A 311 4.78 -25.66 -11.91
C ARG A 311 3.58 -24.77 -12.16
N GLY A 312 3.40 -24.26 -13.38
CA GLY A 312 2.35 -23.28 -13.68
C GLY A 312 2.65 -21.91 -13.06
N ARG A 313 3.92 -21.49 -13.08
CA ARG A 313 4.34 -20.23 -12.43
C ARG A 313 3.62 -19.01 -12.98
N THR A 314 3.49 -18.00 -12.13
CA THR A 314 2.86 -16.71 -12.48
C THR A 314 3.83 -15.54 -12.31
N LEU A 315 3.78 -14.59 -13.23
CA LEU A 315 4.43 -13.28 -13.13
C LEU A 315 3.37 -12.17 -13.16
N ILE A 316 3.26 -11.41 -12.07
CA ILE A 316 2.52 -10.15 -12.04
C ILE A 316 3.53 -9.02 -12.17
N SER A 317 3.58 -8.37 -13.33
CA SER A 317 4.49 -7.25 -13.57
C SER A 317 3.78 -5.92 -13.36
N GLY A 318 4.45 -4.95 -12.73
CA GLY A 318 4.02 -3.57 -12.82
C GLY A 318 4.03 -3.07 -14.27
N SER A 319 3.15 -2.11 -14.55
CA SER A 319 3.15 -1.22 -15.71
C SER A 319 2.58 0.14 -15.26
N ALA A 320 2.21 1.03 -16.17
CA ALA A 320 1.56 2.29 -15.84
C ALA A 320 0.55 2.70 -16.92
N ILE A 321 -0.44 3.52 -16.53
CA ILE A 321 -1.35 4.16 -17.50
C ILE A 321 -0.61 5.13 -18.45
N GLY A 322 0.67 5.44 -18.18
CA GLY A 322 1.56 6.10 -19.13
C GLY A 322 1.67 5.37 -20.48
N TRP A 323 1.29 4.09 -20.55
CA TRP A 323 1.08 3.34 -21.80
C TRP A 323 0.27 4.12 -22.85
N TYR A 324 -0.80 4.79 -22.41
CA TYR A 324 -1.76 5.44 -23.31
C TYR A 324 -1.33 6.82 -23.81
N GLY A 325 -0.13 7.28 -23.44
CA GLY A 325 0.31 8.65 -23.68
C GLY A 325 -0.38 9.69 -22.79
N ALA A 326 0.35 10.76 -22.49
CA ALA A 326 -0.03 11.79 -21.53
C ALA A 326 -1.27 12.57 -21.99
N THR A 327 -1.39 12.89 -23.28
CA THR A 327 -2.53 13.64 -23.82
C THR A 327 -3.08 13.02 -25.11
N ALA A 328 -4.21 13.53 -25.59
CA ALA A 328 -4.78 13.12 -26.88
C ALA A 328 -3.84 13.37 -28.07
N ALA A 329 -2.91 14.35 -27.97
CA ALA A 329 -1.93 14.60 -29.02
C ALA A 329 -0.82 13.53 -29.08
N ASP A 330 -0.65 12.77 -28.00
CA ASP A 330 0.36 11.72 -27.86
C ASP A 330 -0.23 10.33 -28.19
N ARG A 331 -1.41 10.28 -28.80
CA ARG A 331 -2.15 9.05 -29.14
C ARG A 331 -2.31 8.89 -30.65
N PRO A 332 -2.14 7.66 -31.18
CA PRO A 332 -2.47 7.37 -32.58
C PRO A 332 -3.98 7.25 -32.83
N HIS A 333 -4.80 7.25 -31.77
CA HIS A 333 -6.24 7.03 -31.79
C HIS A 333 -7.00 8.18 -31.10
N GLN A 334 -8.32 8.24 -31.28
CA GLN A 334 -9.19 9.32 -30.76
C GLN A 334 -10.15 8.85 -29.67
N ASP A 335 -9.92 7.67 -29.09
CA ASP A 335 -10.80 7.13 -28.05
C ASP A 335 -10.80 8.04 -26.82
N GLN A 336 -12.00 8.35 -26.35
CA GLN A 336 -12.18 9.15 -25.14
C GLN A 336 -11.98 8.33 -23.87
N VAL A 337 -12.26 7.03 -23.92
CA VAL A 337 -12.09 6.08 -22.83
C VAL A 337 -11.01 5.08 -23.22
N LEU A 338 -10.00 4.92 -22.37
CA LEU A 338 -8.80 4.13 -22.62
C LEU A 338 -8.96 2.78 -21.92
N ASN A 339 -9.23 1.72 -22.68
CA ASN A 339 -9.27 0.34 -22.20
C ASN A 339 -7.98 -0.40 -22.58
N GLU A 340 -7.84 -1.65 -22.17
CA GLU A 340 -6.60 -2.41 -22.36
C GLU A 340 -6.31 -2.81 -23.82
N ASP A 341 -7.30 -2.68 -24.71
CA ASP A 341 -7.21 -3.04 -26.13
C ASP A 341 -6.76 -1.88 -27.02
N VAL A 342 -6.67 -0.65 -26.49
CA VAL A 342 -6.22 0.50 -27.29
C VAL A 342 -4.71 0.48 -27.53
N GLU A 343 -4.31 1.08 -28.65
CA GLU A 343 -2.92 1.18 -29.07
C GLU A 343 -2.07 2.01 -28.10
N VAL A 344 -0.77 1.71 -28.06
CA VAL A 344 0.21 2.44 -27.25
C VAL A 344 0.37 3.90 -27.72
N GLY A 345 0.62 4.80 -26.76
CA GLY A 345 0.95 6.20 -27.04
C GLY A 345 2.32 6.39 -27.67
N THR A 346 2.63 7.62 -28.05
CA THR A 346 3.86 7.95 -28.81
C THR A 346 4.90 8.73 -28.01
N ASP A 347 4.61 9.07 -26.75
CA ASP A 347 5.51 9.84 -25.90
C ASP A 347 6.58 8.97 -25.22
N PHE A 348 7.42 9.61 -24.39
CA PHE A 348 8.52 8.91 -23.72
C PHE A 348 8.02 7.85 -22.75
N LEU A 349 6.97 8.15 -21.96
CA LEU A 349 6.47 7.20 -20.96
C LEU A 349 5.74 6.03 -21.59
N ALA A 350 5.02 6.25 -22.69
CA ALA A 350 4.39 5.20 -23.48
C ALA A 350 5.44 4.23 -24.02
N GLY A 351 6.53 4.73 -24.63
CA GLY A 351 7.63 3.89 -25.09
C GLY A 351 8.39 3.16 -23.98
N VAL A 352 8.42 3.70 -22.75
CA VAL A 352 8.93 2.97 -21.58
C VAL A 352 8.00 1.84 -21.16
N CYS A 353 6.68 2.07 -21.17
CA CYS A 353 5.70 1.04 -20.81
C CYS A 353 5.65 -0.07 -21.84
N ASP A 354 5.74 0.25 -23.14
CA ASP A 354 5.84 -0.69 -24.26
C ASP A 354 6.96 -1.70 -24.05
N ALA A 355 8.20 -1.20 -23.94
CA ALA A 355 9.37 -2.04 -23.74
C ALA A 355 9.38 -2.76 -22.38
N TRP A 356 8.64 -2.25 -21.38
CA TRP A 356 8.51 -2.89 -20.08
C TRP A 356 7.54 -4.08 -20.14
N GLU A 357 6.38 -3.92 -20.79
CA GLU A 357 5.41 -5.01 -21.00
C GLU A 357 6.02 -6.10 -21.90
N ASP A 358 6.70 -5.73 -22.99
CA ASP A 358 7.44 -6.66 -23.84
C ASP A 358 8.46 -7.52 -23.06
N ALA A 359 9.18 -6.90 -22.12
CA ALA A 359 10.13 -7.62 -21.28
C ALA A 359 9.45 -8.65 -20.37
N ALA A 360 8.25 -8.36 -19.86
CA ALA A 360 7.49 -9.29 -19.02
C ALA A 360 6.94 -10.47 -19.84
N LEU A 361 6.47 -10.21 -21.06
CA LEU A 361 5.88 -11.22 -21.96
C LEU A 361 6.88 -12.30 -22.38
N ARG A 362 8.19 -12.08 -22.24
CA ARG A 362 9.23 -13.10 -22.47
C ARG A 362 8.98 -14.39 -21.66
N ALA A 363 8.40 -14.27 -20.47
CA ALA A 363 8.08 -15.43 -19.63
C ALA A 363 6.94 -16.29 -20.21
N GLU A 364 6.00 -15.70 -20.96
CA GLU A 364 4.85 -16.42 -21.53
C GLU A 364 5.28 -17.50 -22.52
N ALA A 365 6.39 -17.29 -23.24
CA ALA A 365 6.93 -18.26 -24.19
C ALA A 365 7.31 -19.61 -23.54
N ALA A 366 7.49 -19.64 -22.22
CA ALA A 366 7.75 -20.85 -21.44
C ALA A 366 6.52 -21.40 -20.70
N GLY A 367 5.33 -20.83 -20.92
CA GLY A 367 4.10 -21.24 -20.25
C GLY A 367 3.82 -20.54 -18.92
N VAL A 368 4.67 -19.58 -18.50
CA VAL A 368 4.42 -18.75 -17.32
C VAL A 368 3.19 -17.86 -17.59
N ARG A 369 2.27 -17.79 -16.65
CA ARG A 369 1.13 -16.86 -16.74
C ARG A 369 1.58 -15.44 -16.44
N VAL A 370 1.38 -14.50 -17.35
CA VAL A 370 1.78 -13.10 -17.17
C VAL A 370 0.56 -12.19 -17.11
N ALA A 371 0.51 -11.31 -16.11
CA ALA A 371 -0.41 -10.19 -16.06
C ALA A 371 0.37 -8.89 -15.78
N MET A 372 0.00 -7.80 -16.45
CA MET A 372 0.70 -6.52 -16.39
C MET A 372 -0.23 -5.43 -15.87
N LEU A 373 0.12 -4.82 -14.75
CA LEU A 373 -0.75 -3.90 -14.03
C LEU A 373 -0.47 -2.44 -14.40
N ARG A 374 -1.26 -1.88 -15.32
CA ARG A 374 -1.18 -0.47 -15.76
C ARG A 374 -1.73 0.44 -14.66
N THR A 375 -0.86 0.79 -13.72
CA THR A 375 -1.24 1.51 -12.48
C THR A 375 -1.53 2.99 -12.75
N GLY A 376 -2.64 3.50 -12.19
CA GLY A 376 -2.98 4.93 -12.19
C GLY A 376 -2.35 5.73 -11.05
N ILE A 377 -2.93 6.90 -10.74
CA ILE A 377 -2.45 7.78 -9.68
C ILE A 377 -2.83 7.21 -8.31
N VAL A 378 -1.88 6.55 -7.66
CA VAL A 378 -2.08 5.93 -6.34
C VAL A 378 -2.27 6.98 -5.25
N GLN A 379 -3.38 6.87 -4.52
CA GLN A 379 -3.72 7.77 -3.42
C GLN A 379 -3.12 7.26 -2.10
N SER A 380 -2.20 8.03 -1.53
CA SER A 380 -1.58 7.74 -0.23
C SER A 380 -1.05 9.02 0.44
N PRO A 381 -1.25 9.22 1.75
CA PRO A 381 -0.60 10.33 2.46
C PRO A 381 0.89 10.08 2.71
N SER A 382 1.36 8.83 2.54
CA SER A 382 2.73 8.41 2.86
C SER A 382 3.67 8.40 1.64
N GLY A 383 3.16 8.68 0.44
CA GLY A 383 3.93 8.71 -0.80
C GLY A 383 3.12 9.20 -1.99
N GLY A 384 3.77 9.32 -3.15
CA GLY A 384 3.10 9.70 -4.40
C GLY A 384 2.61 11.14 -4.45
N ALA A 385 1.67 11.42 -5.34
CA ALA A 385 1.19 12.77 -5.62
C ALA A 385 0.46 13.40 -4.43
N LEU A 386 -0.40 12.64 -3.74
CA LEU A 386 -1.19 13.15 -2.61
C LEU A 386 -0.30 13.66 -1.48
N GLN A 387 0.76 12.94 -1.11
CA GLN A 387 1.72 13.40 -0.09
C GLN A 387 2.29 14.80 -0.39
N GLN A 388 2.56 15.11 -1.67
CA GLN A 388 3.08 16.41 -2.07
C GLN A 388 2.02 17.52 -2.02
N LEU A 389 0.75 17.16 -2.24
CA LEU A 389 -0.38 18.10 -2.22
C LEU A 389 -0.85 18.44 -0.81
N LEU A 390 -0.76 17.49 0.13
CA LEU A 390 -1.31 17.64 1.49
C LEU A 390 -0.87 18.92 2.22
N PRO A 391 0.40 19.35 2.22
CA PRO A 391 0.81 20.59 2.91
C PRO A 391 0.12 21.84 2.36
N ILE A 392 -0.02 21.92 1.03
CA ILE A 392 -0.62 23.08 0.34
C ILE A 392 -2.13 23.14 0.62
N PHE A 393 -2.81 21.99 0.50
CA PHE A 393 -4.24 21.89 0.82
C PHE A 393 -4.52 22.10 2.30
N ALA A 394 -3.69 21.58 3.21
CA ALA A 394 -3.83 21.78 4.65
C ALA A 394 -3.71 23.27 5.04
N ALA A 395 -2.89 24.03 4.32
CA ALA A 395 -2.76 25.48 4.47
C ALA A 395 -3.92 26.30 3.87
N GLY A 396 -4.87 25.64 3.18
CA GLY A 396 -5.97 26.32 2.48
C GLY A 396 -5.54 27.03 1.20
N ALA A 397 -4.34 26.71 0.69
CA ALA A 397 -3.77 27.26 -0.54
C ALA A 397 -3.85 26.28 -1.72
N GLY A 398 -4.62 25.20 -1.57
CA GLY A 398 -4.78 24.16 -2.58
C GLY A 398 -5.75 24.55 -3.70
N GLY A 399 -5.66 23.82 -4.80
CA GLY A 399 -6.62 23.87 -5.89
C GLY A 399 -6.22 22.96 -7.04
N PRO A 400 -6.93 23.05 -8.18
CA PRO A 400 -6.75 22.11 -9.28
C PRO A 400 -5.34 22.20 -9.89
N LEU A 401 -4.80 21.03 -10.22
CA LEU A 401 -3.61 20.86 -11.04
C LEU A 401 -4.06 20.69 -12.50
N GLY A 402 -4.13 21.81 -13.23
CA GLY A 402 -4.77 21.85 -14.54
C GLY A 402 -6.19 22.40 -14.46
N GLN A 403 -7.00 22.16 -15.49
CA GLN A 403 -8.37 22.65 -15.62
C GLN A 403 -9.33 21.48 -15.82
N GLU A 404 -9.28 20.83 -16.98
CA GLU A 404 -10.25 19.82 -17.42
C GLU A 404 -9.67 18.41 -17.49
N GLN A 405 -8.38 18.24 -17.17
CA GLN A 405 -7.70 16.95 -17.25
C GLN A 405 -8.40 15.90 -16.39
N VAL A 406 -8.68 14.74 -16.98
CA VAL A 406 -9.20 13.57 -16.29
C VAL A 406 -8.06 12.83 -15.63
N GLN A 407 -8.23 12.56 -14.34
CA GLN A 407 -7.29 11.86 -13.49
C GLN A 407 -7.82 10.47 -13.16
N SER A 408 -7.17 9.46 -13.70
CA SER A 408 -7.41 8.06 -13.33
C SER A 408 -6.56 7.69 -12.12
N TRP A 409 -7.22 7.55 -10.97
CA TRP A 409 -6.60 7.32 -9.67
C TRP A 409 -6.97 5.93 -9.14
N ILE A 410 -6.28 5.44 -8.12
CA ILE A 410 -6.67 4.23 -7.37
C ILE A 410 -6.27 4.38 -5.91
N SER A 411 -7.04 3.82 -4.97
CA SER A 411 -6.62 3.77 -3.57
C SER A 411 -5.42 2.81 -3.40
N LEU A 412 -4.55 3.05 -2.42
CA LEU A 412 -3.44 2.14 -2.14
C LEU A 412 -3.93 0.73 -1.78
N ASP A 413 -5.06 0.63 -1.06
CA ASP A 413 -5.66 -0.64 -0.68
C ASP A 413 -6.21 -1.39 -1.90
N ASP A 414 -6.95 -0.73 -2.79
CA ASP A 414 -7.46 -1.36 -4.01
C ASP A 414 -6.34 -1.80 -4.94
N LEU A 415 -5.25 -1.03 -5.05
CA LEU A 415 -4.11 -1.45 -5.86
C LEU A 415 -3.42 -2.69 -5.29
N ALA A 416 -3.22 -2.74 -3.97
CA ALA A 416 -2.64 -3.91 -3.32
C ALA A 416 -3.55 -5.14 -3.48
N SER A 417 -4.86 -4.97 -3.24
CA SER A 417 -5.86 -6.02 -3.42
C SER A 417 -5.98 -6.47 -4.87
N LEU A 418 -5.95 -5.55 -5.85
CA LEU A 418 -5.98 -5.90 -7.27
C LEU A 418 -4.73 -6.69 -7.67
N THR A 419 -3.55 -6.29 -7.18
CA THR A 419 -2.30 -7.03 -7.43
C THR A 419 -2.40 -8.48 -6.93
N VAL A 420 -2.91 -8.69 -5.71
CA VAL A 420 -3.10 -10.03 -5.15
C VAL A 420 -4.27 -10.76 -5.82
N HIS A 421 -5.33 -10.06 -6.22
CA HIS A 421 -6.44 -10.63 -6.98
C HIS A 421 -5.97 -11.21 -8.32
N LEU A 422 -5.14 -10.48 -9.07
CA LEU A 422 -4.57 -10.97 -10.34
C LEU A 422 -3.64 -12.17 -10.13
N LEU A 423 -2.92 -12.22 -8.99
CA LEU A 423 -2.15 -13.40 -8.62
C LEU A 423 -3.07 -14.61 -8.39
N LEU A 424 -4.14 -14.44 -7.61
CA LEU A 424 -5.02 -15.53 -7.17
C LEU A 424 -6.09 -15.91 -8.22
N ASN A 425 -6.29 -15.08 -9.25
CA ASN A 425 -7.22 -15.34 -10.34
C ASN A 425 -6.48 -16.05 -11.51
N PRO A 426 -6.78 -17.32 -11.81
CA PRO A 426 -6.10 -18.07 -12.88
C PRO A 426 -6.40 -17.55 -14.29
N GLU A 427 -7.49 -16.79 -14.47
CA GLU A 427 -7.89 -16.19 -15.75
C GLU A 427 -7.18 -14.85 -16.02
N ALA A 428 -6.55 -14.25 -15.01
CA ALA A 428 -5.85 -12.97 -15.15
C ALA A 428 -4.61 -13.12 -16.03
N ARG A 429 -4.71 -12.58 -17.26
CA ARG A 429 -3.66 -12.55 -18.29
C ARG A 429 -3.61 -11.22 -19.05
N GLY A 430 -2.41 -10.88 -19.52
CA GLY A 430 -2.17 -9.68 -20.30
C GLY A 430 -2.30 -8.39 -19.47
N PRO A 431 -2.47 -7.23 -20.13
CA PRO A 431 -2.57 -5.95 -19.43
C PRO A 431 -3.89 -5.84 -18.65
N VAL A 432 -3.86 -5.21 -17.49
CA VAL A 432 -5.03 -4.84 -16.67
C VAL A 432 -4.83 -3.44 -16.11
N ASN A 433 -5.80 -2.57 -16.28
CA ASN A 433 -5.79 -1.22 -15.74
C ASN A 433 -6.01 -1.24 -14.23
N GLY A 434 -5.03 -0.70 -13.50
CA GLY A 434 -5.07 -0.51 -12.06
C GLY A 434 -5.59 0.87 -11.69
N VAL A 435 -6.86 1.14 -12.02
CA VAL A 435 -7.56 2.42 -11.77
C VAL A 435 -8.91 2.16 -11.11
N ALA A 436 -9.40 3.10 -10.30
CA ALA A 436 -10.74 3.10 -9.78
C ALA A 436 -11.76 3.29 -10.92
N PRO A 437 -12.99 2.75 -10.80
CA PRO A 437 -14.01 2.80 -11.86
C PRO A 437 -14.56 4.20 -12.14
N HIS A 438 -14.34 5.17 -11.24
CA HIS A 438 -14.85 6.53 -11.38
C HIS A 438 -13.68 7.54 -11.37
N PRO A 439 -13.05 7.78 -12.53
CA PRO A 439 -12.04 8.83 -12.66
C PRO A 439 -12.68 10.21 -12.44
N VAL A 440 -11.86 11.19 -12.06
CA VAL A 440 -12.33 12.54 -11.73
C VAL A 440 -11.58 13.59 -12.54
N THR A 441 -12.19 14.75 -12.75
CA THR A 441 -11.47 15.90 -13.30
C THR A 441 -10.49 16.47 -12.26
N ALA A 442 -9.46 17.20 -12.69
CA ALA A 442 -8.55 17.91 -11.80
C ALA A 442 -9.29 18.88 -10.85
N HIS A 443 -10.37 19.51 -11.33
CA HIS A 443 -11.26 20.33 -10.51
C HIS A 443 -11.96 19.51 -9.42
N ASP A 444 -12.58 18.39 -9.78
CA ASP A 444 -13.32 17.55 -8.83
C ASP A 444 -12.38 16.88 -7.82
N TYR A 445 -11.17 16.51 -8.23
CA TYR A 445 -10.12 16.05 -7.31
C TYR A 445 -9.81 17.10 -6.25
N ALA A 446 -9.50 18.34 -6.66
CA ALA A 446 -9.18 19.43 -5.74
C ALA A 446 -10.37 19.79 -4.84
N LYS A 447 -11.58 19.85 -5.39
CA LYS A 447 -12.80 20.08 -4.62
C LYS A 447 -12.99 19.00 -3.55
N THR A 448 -12.87 17.72 -3.92
CA THR A 448 -13.02 16.58 -3.02
C THR A 448 -11.98 16.60 -1.91
N LEU A 449 -10.70 16.78 -2.25
CA LEU A 449 -9.62 16.87 -1.27
C LEU A 449 -9.80 18.05 -0.30
N GLY A 450 -10.20 19.22 -0.81
CA GLY A 450 -10.55 20.39 0.00
C GLY A 450 -11.68 20.11 0.99
N ASN A 451 -12.76 19.47 0.53
CA ASN A 451 -13.89 19.07 1.37
C ASN A 451 -13.48 18.09 2.47
N VAL A 452 -12.73 17.04 2.14
CA VAL A 452 -12.24 16.03 3.10
C VAL A 452 -11.34 16.67 4.16
N LEU A 453 -10.48 17.61 3.76
CA LEU A 453 -9.61 18.35 4.69
C LEU A 453 -10.32 19.51 5.40
N ARG A 454 -11.56 19.84 5.02
CA ARG A 454 -12.31 21.02 5.47
C ARG A 454 -11.50 22.30 5.26
N ARG A 455 -11.00 22.49 4.04
CA ARG A 455 -10.19 23.64 3.60
C ARG A 455 -10.66 24.15 2.23
N PRO A 456 -10.55 25.46 1.97
CA PRO A 456 -10.74 26.00 0.63
C PRO A 456 -9.79 25.33 -0.37
N SER A 457 -10.26 25.09 -1.59
CA SER A 457 -9.50 24.43 -2.66
C SER A 457 -9.69 25.08 -4.04
N ALA A 458 -9.86 26.41 -4.05
CA ALA A 458 -10.18 27.16 -5.27
C ALA A 458 -8.99 27.88 -5.90
N ILE A 459 -7.79 27.82 -5.29
CA ILE A 459 -6.61 28.53 -5.81
C ILE A 459 -5.90 27.62 -6.81
N PRO A 460 -6.00 27.86 -8.13
CA PRO A 460 -5.35 26.99 -9.10
C PRO A 460 -3.84 27.01 -8.86
N VAL A 461 -3.21 25.84 -8.91
CA VAL A 461 -1.77 25.75 -8.72
C VAL A 461 -1.07 26.45 -9.89
N PRO A 462 -0.20 27.43 -9.65
CA PRO A 462 0.52 28.09 -10.73
C PRO A 462 1.32 27.08 -11.56
N SER A 463 1.21 27.13 -12.88
CA SER A 463 1.83 26.17 -13.80
C SER A 463 3.36 26.08 -13.73
N PHE A 464 4.02 27.03 -13.06
CA PHE A 464 5.48 27.01 -12.87
C PHE A 464 5.93 26.04 -11.77
N GLY A 465 5.09 25.75 -10.76
CA GLY A 465 5.46 24.89 -9.64
C GLY A 465 5.89 23.48 -10.08
N PRO A 466 5.02 22.74 -10.79
CA PRO A 466 5.37 21.44 -11.37
C PRO A 466 6.59 21.49 -12.29
N LYS A 467 6.71 22.55 -13.10
CA LYS A 467 7.84 22.73 -14.03
C LYS A 467 9.18 22.94 -13.33
N LEU A 468 9.19 23.56 -12.14
CA LEU A 468 10.41 23.70 -11.33
C LEU A 468 10.87 22.36 -10.77
N LEU A 469 9.93 21.50 -10.35
CA LEU A 469 10.23 20.20 -9.74
C LEU A 469 10.59 19.13 -10.78
N LEU A 470 9.79 19.01 -11.84
CA LEU A 470 9.86 17.89 -12.80
C LEU A 470 10.46 18.30 -14.15
N GLY A 471 10.69 19.60 -14.37
CA GLY A 471 10.94 20.14 -15.70
C GLY A 471 9.65 20.29 -16.51
N SER A 472 9.72 20.90 -17.70
CA SER A 472 8.56 21.09 -18.57
C SER A 472 7.99 19.78 -19.09
N GLU A 473 8.86 18.85 -19.49
CA GLU A 473 8.48 17.51 -19.99
C GLU A 473 7.81 16.69 -18.88
N GLY A 474 8.44 16.55 -17.70
CA GLY A 474 7.85 15.80 -16.58
C GLY A 474 6.55 16.42 -16.03
N ALA A 475 6.39 17.73 -16.10
CA ALA A 475 5.11 18.36 -15.77
C ALA A 475 4.01 18.02 -16.79
N GLN A 476 4.34 17.94 -18.07
CA GLN A 476 3.40 17.55 -19.13
C GLN A 476 3.00 16.07 -19.00
N GLU A 477 4.00 15.21 -18.85
CA GLU A 477 3.89 13.75 -18.82
C GLU A 477 3.19 13.20 -17.57
N ILE A 478 3.30 13.90 -16.43
CA ILE A 478 2.82 13.39 -15.12
C ILE A 478 1.71 14.26 -14.54
N VAL A 479 1.85 15.58 -14.59
CA VAL A 479 0.96 16.50 -13.84
C VAL A 479 -0.19 17.00 -14.70
N LEU A 480 0.05 17.20 -15.99
CA LEU A 480 -0.96 17.66 -16.96
C LEU A 480 -1.48 16.52 -17.85
N ALA A 481 -1.18 15.27 -17.49
CA ALA A 481 -1.72 14.11 -18.18
C ALA A 481 -3.26 14.09 -18.07
N ASP A 482 -3.90 13.72 -19.17
CA ASP A 482 -5.35 13.67 -19.34
C ASP A 482 -5.74 12.27 -19.82
N GLN A 483 -6.00 11.38 -18.86
CA GLN A 483 -6.17 9.96 -19.11
C GLN A 483 -7.45 9.48 -18.44
N HIS A 484 -8.47 9.27 -19.26
CA HIS A 484 -9.73 8.65 -18.84
C HIS A 484 -9.66 7.15 -19.08
N VAL A 485 -9.16 6.42 -18.08
CA VAL A 485 -8.85 4.98 -18.17
C VAL A 485 -10.00 4.18 -17.60
N SER A 486 -10.40 3.12 -18.31
CA SER A 486 -11.45 2.20 -17.89
C SER A 486 -10.92 1.14 -16.91
N ALA A 487 -11.75 0.78 -15.92
CA ALA A 487 -11.52 -0.33 -15.00
C ALA A 487 -12.31 -1.61 -15.38
N GLU A 488 -12.94 -1.64 -16.56
CA GLU A 488 -13.87 -2.70 -16.95
C GLU A 488 -13.25 -4.10 -16.93
N LYS A 489 -12.00 -4.27 -17.38
CA LYS A 489 -11.35 -5.59 -17.36
C LYS A 489 -11.15 -6.11 -15.94
N ALA A 490 -10.76 -5.24 -14.99
CA ALA A 490 -10.65 -5.62 -13.57
C ALA A 490 -12.02 -6.06 -13.01
N LEU A 491 -13.09 -5.32 -13.34
CA LEU A 491 -14.46 -5.69 -12.96
C LEU A 491 -14.90 -7.02 -13.60
N HIS A 492 -14.59 -7.26 -14.87
CA HIS A 492 -14.89 -8.52 -15.56
C HIS A 492 -14.12 -9.72 -14.98
N LEU A 493 -12.93 -9.49 -14.43
CA LEU A 493 -12.18 -10.50 -13.66
C LEU A 493 -12.77 -10.76 -12.27
N GLY A 494 -13.84 -10.05 -11.89
CA GLY A 494 -14.53 -10.21 -10.61
C GLY A 494 -13.90 -9.42 -9.47
N PHE A 495 -13.04 -8.43 -9.75
CA PHE A 495 -12.46 -7.59 -8.72
C PHE A 495 -13.49 -6.59 -8.16
N GLY A 496 -13.69 -6.62 -6.84
CA GLY A 496 -14.52 -5.65 -6.13
C GLY A 496 -13.68 -4.52 -5.52
N PHE A 497 -13.91 -3.29 -5.98
CA PHE A 497 -13.26 -2.10 -5.42
C PHE A 497 -13.84 -1.73 -4.05
N ARG A 498 -12.97 -1.56 -3.06
CA ARG A 498 -13.29 -1.00 -1.73
C ARG A 498 -13.62 0.48 -1.83
N HIS A 499 -12.86 1.21 -2.68
CA HIS A 499 -13.02 2.64 -2.86
C HIS A 499 -13.29 3.00 -4.34
N PRO A 500 -14.52 2.78 -4.84
CA PRO A 500 -14.87 3.20 -6.20
C PRO A 500 -14.91 4.73 -6.35
N GLU A 501 -15.20 5.45 -5.26
CA GLU A 501 -15.36 6.90 -5.20
C GLU A 501 -14.18 7.58 -4.48
N LEU A 502 -13.72 8.72 -5.00
CA LEU A 502 -12.53 9.42 -4.49
C LEU A 502 -12.75 9.95 -3.06
N ASP A 503 -13.96 10.42 -2.75
CA ASP A 503 -14.29 10.92 -1.41
C ASP A 503 -14.08 9.81 -0.37
N THR A 504 -14.64 8.62 -0.59
CA THR A 504 -14.49 7.47 0.31
C THR A 504 -13.02 7.08 0.49
N ALA A 505 -12.25 7.01 -0.61
CA ALA A 505 -10.82 6.72 -0.58
C ALA A 505 -10.05 7.73 0.27
N LEU A 506 -10.23 9.03 0.01
CA LEU A 506 -9.52 10.10 0.72
C LEU A 506 -9.90 10.15 2.19
N ARG A 507 -11.18 9.93 2.52
CA ARG A 507 -11.63 9.91 3.92
C ARG A 507 -11.00 8.75 4.68
N HIS A 508 -10.95 7.55 4.09
CA HIS A 508 -10.30 6.38 4.69
C HIS A 508 -8.83 6.65 4.98
N ILE A 509 -8.05 7.00 3.96
CA ILE A 509 -6.59 7.16 4.09
C ILE A 509 -6.17 8.42 4.86
N LEU A 510 -7.05 9.39 5.08
CA LEU A 510 -6.80 10.58 5.91
C LEU A 510 -7.49 10.50 7.28
N GLY A 511 -8.27 9.45 7.54
CA GLY A 511 -9.06 9.28 8.76
C GLY A 511 -10.05 10.44 8.98
N ARG A 512 -10.82 10.81 7.95
CA ARG A 512 -11.70 11.99 7.93
C ARG A 512 -13.14 11.61 7.61
N HIS A 513 -13.83 10.98 8.55
CA HIS A 513 -15.25 10.63 8.40
C HIS A 513 -16.16 11.77 8.86
#